data_AF-A0AAU4A249-F1
#
_entry.id   AF-A0AAU4A249-F1
#
_cell.length_a   1.000
_cell.length_b   1.000
_cell.length_c   1.000
_cell.angle_alpha   90.00
_cell.angle_beta   90.00
_cell.angle_gamma   90.00
#
_symmetry.space_group_name_H-M   'P 1'
#
loop_
_entity.id
_entity.type
_entity.pdbx_description
1 polymer ?
#
loop_
_entity_poly.entity_id
_entity_poly.type
_entity_poly.pdbx_seq_one_letter_code
_entity_poly.pdbx_strand_id
1 'polypeptide(L)'
;MSHRNAAAFAALLCLTRTGSKLGDFWIQSDFCAQVKGASDDHPVTYKDPATKKTTTHGTADGRRACLHHCLTYTATQAIVAGAGARALGIRIHPVAAAAALAVSFGTHYAADRRVPDRGLLERLASKTGKGGFYKLADFGMYGVLTELIAKFSQVRGLSASFPACLHQAVPKGTYLRSCCPRSASCTRRVTRGSRTG
;
A
#
# COMPACT_ATOMS: atom_id res chain seq x y z
N MET A 1 -24.99 4.20 27.82
CA MET A 1 -23.57 3.80 27.70
C MET A 1 -22.78 4.48 28.80
N SER A 2 -22.01 3.75 29.61
CA SER A 2 -21.15 4.39 30.62
C SER A 2 -19.98 5.11 29.94
N HIS A 3 -19.52 6.24 30.49
CA HIS A 3 -18.39 7.01 29.95
C HIS A 3 -17.11 6.17 29.78
N ARG A 4 -16.91 5.17 30.64
CA ARG A 4 -15.79 4.20 30.55
C ARG A 4 -15.83 3.37 29.27
N ASN A 5 -17.00 2.92 28.83
CA ASN A 5 -17.14 2.14 27.60
C ASN A 5 -16.90 3.00 26.35
N ALA A 6 -17.35 4.26 26.39
CA ALA A 6 -17.09 5.21 25.31
C ALA A 6 -15.59 5.53 25.17
N ALA A 7 -14.88 5.74 26.29
CA ALA A 7 -13.44 5.99 26.29
C ALA A 7 -12.64 4.79 25.77
N ALA A 8 -12.98 3.57 26.21
CA ALA A 8 -12.33 2.35 25.73
C ALA A 8 -12.56 2.13 24.22
N PHE A 9 -13.78 2.37 23.75
CA PHE A 9 -14.10 2.30 22.32
C PHE A 9 -13.30 3.33 21.51
N ALA A 10 -13.26 4.59 21.96
CA ALA A 10 -12.51 5.65 21.30
C ALA A 10 -11.01 5.31 21.23
N ALA A 11 -10.43 4.82 22.33
CA ALA A 11 -9.03 4.40 22.38
C ALA A 11 -8.74 3.27 21.37
N LEU A 12 -9.58 2.23 21.33
CA LEU A 12 -9.42 1.12 20.38
C LEU A 12 -9.57 1.58 18.93
N LEU A 13 -10.52 2.49 18.64
CA LEU A 13 -10.69 3.08 17.33
C LEU A 13 -9.44 3.85 16.91
N CYS A 14 -8.92 4.72 17.78
CA CYS A 14 -7.69 5.46 17.54
C CYS A 14 -6.50 4.54 17.28
N LEU A 15 -6.27 3.53 18.12
CA LEU A 15 -5.20 2.56 17.94
C LEU A 15 -5.30 1.82 16.61
N THR A 16 -6.51 1.38 16.25
CA THR A 16 -6.75 0.66 14.99
C THR A 16 -6.52 1.56 13.78
N ARG A 17 -6.93 2.84 13.85
CA ARG A 17 -6.68 3.84 12.80
C ARG A 17 -5.20 4.19 12.66
N THR A 18 -4.47 4.28 13.77
CA THR A 18 -3.01 4.42 13.74
C THR A 18 -2.36 3.21 13.08
N GLY A 19 -2.78 1.99 13.45
CA GLY A 19 -2.34 0.75 12.80
C GLY A 19 -2.59 0.75 11.29
N SER A 20 -3.76 1.20 10.84
CA SER A 20 -4.06 1.37 9.41
C SER A 20 -3.06 2.29 8.71
N LYS A 21 -2.75 3.44 9.32
CA LYS A 21 -1.84 4.44 8.73
C LYS A 21 -0.41 3.91 8.64
N LEU A 22 0.04 3.17 9.64
CA LEU A 22 1.34 2.48 9.59
C LEU A 22 1.35 1.41 8.50
N GLY A 23 0.28 0.63 8.40
CA GLY A 23 0.09 -0.37 7.34
C GLY A 23 0.20 0.23 5.94
N ASP A 24 -0.56 1.29 5.66
CA ASP A 24 -0.66 1.88 4.31
C ASP A 24 0.56 2.70 3.88
N PHE A 25 1.21 3.41 4.81
CA PHE A 25 2.27 4.37 4.44
C PHE A 25 3.68 3.89 4.75
N TRP A 26 3.85 3.07 5.79
CA TRP A 26 5.18 2.65 6.25
C TRP A 26 5.49 1.20 5.88
N ILE A 27 4.49 0.32 5.92
CA ILE A 27 4.69 -1.12 5.73
C ILE A 27 4.40 -1.55 4.29
N GLN A 28 3.43 -0.91 3.64
CA GLN A 28 3.13 -1.17 2.23
C GLN A 28 4.34 -0.86 1.35
N SER A 29 4.74 -1.80 0.50
CA SER A 29 5.76 -1.58 -0.51
C SER A 29 5.21 -0.82 -1.73
N ASP A 30 6.08 -0.08 -2.41
CA ASP A 30 5.75 0.60 -3.67
C ASP A 30 5.23 -0.36 -4.75
N PHE A 31 5.85 -1.55 -4.83
CA PHE A 31 5.35 -2.64 -5.68
C PHE A 31 3.88 -2.97 -5.40
N CYS A 32 3.50 -3.19 -4.13
CA CYS A 32 2.11 -3.49 -3.80
C CYS A 32 1.20 -2.31 -4.13
N ALA A 33 1.66 -1.07 -3.87
CA ALA A 33 0.90 0.14 -4.13
C ALA A 33 0.46 0.27 -5.59
N GLN A 34 1.37 -0.02 -6.52
CA GLN A 34 1.15 0.10 -7.95
C GLN A 34 0.44 -1.14 -8.52
N VAL A 35 0.94 -2.34 -8.18
CA VAL A 35 0.49 -3.59 -8.81
C VAL A 35 -0.88 -4.03 -8.31
N LYS A 36 -1.33 -3.63 -7.11
CA LYS A 36 -2.64 -4.06 -6.56
C LYS A 36 -3.85 -3.64 -7.41
N GLY A 37 -3.71 -2.70 -8.34
CA GLY A 37 -4.73 -2.31 -9.33
C GLY A 37 -4.72 -3.16 -10.61
N ALA A 38 -3.68 -3.96 -10.85
CA ALA A 38 -3.49 -4.68 -12.10
C ALA A 38 -4.63 -5.67 -12.43
N SER A 39 -4.90 -5.79 -13.74
CA SER A 39 -5.73 -6.82 -14.34
C SER A 39 -5.20 -7.17 -15.72
N ASP A 40 -5.64 -8.28 -16.32
CA ASP A 40 -5.16 -8.67 -17.65
C ASP A 40 -5.63 -7.68 -18.74
N ASP A 41 -6.79 -7.04 -18.54
CA ASP A 41 -7.32 -5.99 -19.44
C ASP A 41 -6.64 -4.63 -19.22
N HIS A 42 -6.09 -4.40 -18.02
CA HIS A 42 -5.36 -3.19 -17.64
C HIS A 42 -4.07 -3.57 -16.89
N PRO A 43 -3.05 -4.06 -17.62
CA PRO A 43 -1.82 -4.51 -17.00
C PRO A 43 -1.03 -3.33 -16.45
N VAL A 44 -0.32 -3.54 -15.34
CA VAL A 44 0.55 -2.54 -14.72
C VAL A 44 2.00 -2.89 -15.03
N THR A 45 2.73 -1.95 -15.61
CA THR A 45 4.17 -2.03 -15.80
C THR A 45 4.87 -1.38 -14.61
N TYR A 46 5.55 -2.19 -13.80
CA TYR A 46 6.33 -1.75 -12.65
C TYR A 46 7.81 -1.69 -13.02
N LYS A 47 8.47 -0.58 -12.67
CA LYS A 47 9.92 -0.43 -12.79
C LYS A 47 10.53 -0.44 -11.40
N ASP A 48 11.27 -1.49 -11.08
CA ASP A 48 11.91 -1.63 -9.79
C ASP A 48 12.95 -0.52 -9.59
N PRO A 49 12.83 0.32 -8.54
CA PRO A 49 13.74 1.43 -8.32
C PRO A 49 15.17 0.98 -7.99
N ALA A 50 15.35 -0.21 -7.41
CA ALA A 50 16.65 -0.76 -7.02
C ALA A 50 17.31 -1.50 -8.19
N THR A 51 16.58 -2.37 -8.89
CA THR A 51 17.16 -3.20 -9.96
C THR A 51 17.04 -2.60 -11.35
N LYS A 52 16.23 -1.52 -11.50
CA LYS A 52 15.85 -0.89 -12.78
C LYS A 52 15.15 -1.81 -13.77
N LYS A 53 14.82 -3.05 -13.36
CA LYS A 53 14.11 -4.02 -14.18
C LYS A 53 12.65 -3.61 -14.30
N THR A 54 12.14 -3.73 -15.52
CA THR A 54 10.73 -3.50 -15.84
C THR A 54 10.01 -4.84 -15.94
N THR A 55 8.88 -4.97 -15.25
CA THR A 55 8.01 -6.15 -15.30
C THR A 55 6.55 -5.72 -15.49
N THR A 56 5.80 -6.52 -16.24
CA THR A 56 4.37 -6.28 -16.50
C THR A 56 3.55 -7.30 -15.73
N HIS A 57 2.51 -6.84 -15.06
CA HIS A 57 1.70 -7.61 -14.12
C HIS A 57 0.22 -7.59 -14.52
N GLY A 58 -0.42 -8.76 -14.47
CA GLY A 58 -1.83 -8.96 -14.77
C GLY A 58 -2.69 -9.23 -13.54
N THR A 59 -3.84 -9.89 -13.72
CA THR A 59 -4.85 -10.09 -12.66
C THR A 59 -4.33 -10.89 -11.48
N ALA A 60 -3.60 -11.97 -11.73
CA ALA A 60 -3.10 -12.85 -10.68
C ALA A 60 -2.13 -12.11 -9.73
N ASP A 61 -1.20 -11.35 -10.31
CA ASP A 61 -0.24 -10.53 -9.57
C ASP A 61 -0.94 -9.41 -8.81
N GLY A 62 -1.93 -8.74 -9.44
CA GLY A 62 -2.69 -7.69 -8.77
C GLY A 62 -3.48 -8.18 -7.55
N ARG A 63 -4.12 -9.35 -7.66
CA ARG A 63 -4.79 -10.01 -6.53
C ARG A 63 -3.81 -10.38 -5.42
N ARG A 64 -2.64 -10.92 -5.78
CA ARG A 64 -1.60 -11.32 -4.83
C ARG A 64 -1.00 -10.12 -4.11
N ALA A 65 -0.68 -9.06 -4.83
CA ALA A 65 -0.15 -7.81 -4.28
C ALA A 65 -1.16 -7.16 -3.31
N CYS A 66 -2.43 -7.09 -3.70
CA CYS A 66 -3.49 -6.56 -2.84
C CYS A 66 -3.70 -7.43 -1.59
N LEU A 67 -3.68 -8.76 -1.74
CA LEU A 67 -3.84 -9.69 -0.63
C LEU A 67 -2.70 -9.56 0.37
N HIS A 68 -1.45 -9.54 -0.12
CA HIS A 68 -0.27 -9.36 0.72
C HIS A 68 -0.37 -8.06 1.52
N HIS A 69 -0.68 -6.96 0.83
CA HIS A 69 -0.88 -5.66 1.50
C HIS A 69 -1.95 -5.74 2.59
N CYS A 70 -3.15 -6.25 2.28
CA CYS A 70 -4.24 -6.31 3.25
C CYS A 70 -3.92 -7.22 4.45
N LEU A 71 -3.17 -8.31 4.23
CA LEU A 71 -2.67 -9.16 5.32
C LEU A 71 -1.70 -8.39 6.21
N THR A 72 -0.70 -7.70 5.63
CA THR A 72 0.24 -6.89 6.41
C THR A 72 -0.44 -5.72 7.13
N TYR A 73 -1.41 -5.08 6.48
CA TYR A 73 -2.23 -4.01 7.04
C TYR A 73 -3.03 -4.48 8.26
N THR A 74 -3.72 -5.61 8.13
CA THR A 74 -4.57 -6.16 9.20
C THR A 74 -3.71 -6.70 10.35
N ALA A 75 -2.56 -7.31 10.06
CA ALA A 75 -1.60 -7.72 11.07
C ALA A 75 -1.07 -6.50 11.86
N THR A 76 -0.78 -5.40 11.17
CA THR A 76 -0.35 -4.15 11.82
C THR A 76 -1.44 -3.58 12.72
N GLN A 77 -2.69 -3.55 12.26
CA GLN A 77 -3.83 -3.15 13.09
C GLN A 77 -3.95 -4.03 14.33
N ALA A 78 -3.87 -5.35 14.18
CA ALA A 78 -3.97 -6.30 15.28
C ALA A 78 -2.85 -6.11 16.32
N ILE A 79 -1.61 -5.88 15.87
CA ILE A 79 -0.46 -5.64 16.75
C ILE A 79 -0.63 -4.32 17.50
N VAL A 80 -0.92 -3.21 16.80
CA VAL A 80 -1.04 -1.89 17.42
C VAL A 80 -2.24 -1.83 18.38
N ALA A 81 -3.39 -2.33 17.96
CA ALA A 81 -4.58 -2.37 18.81
C ALA A 81 -4.40 -3.33 19.99
N GLY A 82 -3.83 -4.51 19.77
CA GLY A 82 -3.60 -5.50 20.83
C GLY A 82 -2.58 -5.04 21.87
N ALA A 83 -1.45 -4.49 21.43
CA ALA A 83 -0.43 -3.94 22.33
C ALA A 83 -0.96 -2.70 23.08
N GLY A 84 -1.62 -1.77 22.37
CA GLY A 84 -2.19 -0.57 22.98
C GLY A 84 -3.30 -0.89 23.97
N ALA A 85 -4.18 -1.85 23.67
CA ALA A 85 -5.22 -2.27 24.60
C ALA A 85 -4.65 -2.93 25.86
N ARG A 86 -3.61 -3.76 25.72
CA ARG A 86 -2.89 -4.30 26.89
C ARG A 86 -2.27 -3.19 27.73
N ALA A 87 -1.60 -2.23 27.11
CA ALA A 87 -0.99 -1.10 27.82
C ALA A 87 -2.01 -0.21 28.55
N LEU A 88 -3.21 -0.06 27.98
CA LEU A 88 -4.31 0.73 28.55
C LEU A 88 -5.23 -0.08 29.49
N GLY A 89 -4.96 -1.37 29.72
CA GLY A 89 -5.81 -2.24 30.54
C GLY A 89 -7.20 -2.51 29.96
N ILE A 90 -7.38 -2.34 28.65
CA ILE A 90 -8.66 -2.56 27.95
C ILE A 90 -8.82 -4.04 27.65
N ARG A 91 -9.92 -4.64 28.13
CA ARG A 91 -10.28 -6.02 27.79
C ARG A 91 -10.94 -6.06 26.41
N ILE A 92 -10.37 -6.86 25.50
CA ILE A 92 -10.91 -7.09 24.17
C ILE A 92 -11.51 -8.49 24.10
N HIS A 93 -12.73 -8.60 23.59
CA HIS A 93 -13.33 -9.89 23.25
C HIS A 93 -12.69 -10.42 21.94
N PRO A 94 -11.97 -11.55 21.96
CA PRO A 94 -11.14 -11.97 20.83
C PRO A 94 -11.94 -12.25 19.55
N VAL A 95 -13.14 -12.83 19.67
CA VAL A 95 -14.02 -13.08 18.51
C VAL A 95 -14.52 -11.77 17.90
N ALA A 96 -14.82 -10.77 18.73
CA ALA A 96 -15.30 -9.48 18.23
C ALA A 96 -14.17 -8.71 17.53
N ALA A 97 -12.94 -8.79 18.06
CA ALA A 97 -11.77 -8.22 17.41
C ALA A 97 -11.45 -8.91 16.08
N ALA A 98 -11.49 -10.24 16.04
CA ALA A 98 -11.29 -10.99 14.80
C ALA A 98 -12.34 -10.62 13.74
N ALA A 99 -13.62 -10.51 14.13
CA ALA A 99 -14.69 -10.06 13.23
C ALA A 99 -14.45 -8.63 12.71
N ALA A 100 -14.09 -7.69 13.59
CA ALA A 100 -13.79 -6.32 13.19
C ALA A 100 -12.58 -6.23 12.22
N LEU A 101 -11.53 -7.00 12.49
CA LEU A 101 -10.36 -7.09 11.61
C LEU A 101 -10.68 -7.75 10.27
N ALA A 102 -11.55 -8.76 10.24
CA ALA A 102 -12.00 -9.40 9.01
C ALA A 102 -12.83 -8.43 8.13
N VAL A 103 -13.71 -7.63 8.75
CA VAL A 103 -14.44 -6.56 8.03
C VAL A 103 -13.47 -5.50 7.52
N SER A 104 -12.52 -5.06 8.34
CA SER A 104 -11.45 -4.12 7.94
C SER A 104 -10.65 -4.65 6.74
N PHE A 105 -10.17 -5.90 6.82
CA PHE A 105 -9.45 -6.59 5.75
C PHE A 105 -10.27 -6.63 4.45
N GLY A 106 -11.52 -7.10 4.52
CA GLY A 106 -12.35 -7.30 3.34
C GLY A 106 -12.72 -5.99 2.66
N THR A 107 -13.10 -4.97 3.44
CA THR A 107 -13.43 -3.64 2.91
C THR A 107 -12.20 -2.95 2.32
N HIS A 108 -11.04 -3.06 2.96
CA HIS A 108 -9.79 -2.51 2.44
C HIS A 108 -9.34 -3.21 1.16
N TYR A 109 -9.43 -4.55 1.10
CA TYR A 109 -9.11 -5.32 -0.10
C TYR A 109 -9.99 -4.92 -1.28
N ALA A 110 -11.31 -4.82 -1.05
CA ALA A 110 -12.26 -4.42 -2.09
C ALA A 110 -12.03 -2.98 -2.56
N ALA A 111 -11.62 -2.09 -1.65
CA ALA A 111 -11.25 -0.72 -1.97
C ALA A 111 -9.94 -0.62 -2.78
N ASP A 112 -8.95 -1.42 -2.41
CA ASP A 112 -7.61 -1.38 -3.00
C ASP A 112 -7.50 -2.12 -4.34
N ARG A 113 -8.42 -3.04 -4.64
CA ARG A 113 -8.55 -3.70 -5.95
C ARG A 113 -9.11 -2.76 -7.03
N ARG A 114 -8.49 -1.60 -7.19
CA ARG A 114 -8.79 -0.49 -8.12
C ARG A 114 -8.60 -0.89 -9.59
N VAL A 115 -9.28 -1.94 -10.04
CA VAL A 115 -9.31 -2.39 -11.43
C VAL A 115 -10.14 -1.39 -12.22
N PRO A 116 -9.60 -0.74 -13.26
CA PRO A 116 -10.38 0.17 -14.09
C PRO A 116 -11.65 -0.51 -14.62
N ASP A 117 -12.76 0.24 -14.63
CA ASP A 117 -14.11 -0.16 -15.09
C ASP A 117 -14.77 -1.32 -14.30
N ARG A 118 -14.03 -1.98 -13.41
CA ARG A 118 -14.49 -3.17 -12.67
C ARG A 118 -14.30 -3.09 -11.16
N GLY A 119 -13.65 -2.04 -10.66
CA GLY A 119 -13.44 -1.80 -9.24
C GLY A 119 -14.77 -1.61 -8.50
N LEU A 120 -14.88 -2.18 -7.29
CA LEU A 120 -16.09 -2.06 -6.49
C LEU A 120 -16.38 -0.60 -6.14
N LEU A 121 -15.36 0.14 -5.69
CA LEU A 121 -15.51 1.56 -5.34
C LEU A 121 -15.90 2.42 -6.53
N GLU A 122 -15.29 2.22 -7.70
CA GLU A 122 -15.65 2.93 -8.92
C GLU A 122 -17.12 2.71 -9.29
N ARG A 123 -17.58 1.46 -9.23
CA ARG A 123 -18.97 1.10 -9.52
C ARG A 123 -19.94 1.72 -8.54
N LEU A 124 -19.64 1.69 -7.25
CA LEU A 124 -20.46 2.32 -6.21
C LEU A 124 -20.48 3.84 -6.37
N ALA A 125 -19.33 4.46 -6.63
CA ALA A 125 -19.23 5.90 -6.86
C ALA A 125 -20.05 6.32 -8.10
N SER A 126 -19.96 5.56 -9.19
CA SER A 126 -20.73 5.83 -10.41
C SER A 126 -22.23 5.70 -10.18
N LYS A 127 -22.67 4.64 -9.48
CA LYS A 127 -24.09 4.41 -9.16
C LYS A 127 -24.68 5.45 -8.20
N THR A 128 -23.86 6.02 -7.32
CA THR A 128 -24.31 7.03 -6.34
C THR A 128 -24.11 8.47 -6.81
N GLY A 129 -23.72 8.69 -8.08
CA GLY A 129 -23.46 10.02 -8.62
C GLY A 129 -22.19 10.69 -8.07
N LYS A 130 -21.30 9.92 -7.43
CA LYS A 130 -20.01 10.36 -6.85
C LYS A 130 -18.80 10.01 -7.72
N GLY A 131 -19.01 9.59 -8.98
CA GLY A 131 -17.92 9.23 -9.90
C GLY A 131 -16.88 10.33 -10.13
N GLY A 132 -17.30 11.61 -10.12
CA GLY A 132 -16.36 12.74 -10.21
C GLY A 132 -15.40 12.81 -9.02
N PHE A 133 -15.91 12.61 -7.79
CA PHE A 133 -15.08 12.57 -6.58
C PHE A 133 -14.11 11.39 -6.56
N TYR A 134 -14.55 10.22 -7.03
CA TYR A 134 -13.70 9.05 -7.17
C TYR A 134 -12.50 9.32 -8.08
N LYS A 135 -12.74 9.89 -9.27
CA LYS A 135 -11.67 10.23 -10.23
C LYS A 135 -10.69 11.28 -9.70
N LEU A 136 -11.17 12.25 -8.91
CA LEU A 136 -10.30 13.23 -8.22
C LEU A 136 -9.37 12.54 -7.20
N ALA A 137 -9.86 11.51 -6.50
CA ALA A 137 -9.13 10.82 -5.46
C ALA A 137 -8.17 9.72 -5.99
N ASP A 138 -8.35 9.25 -7.23
CA ASP A 138 -7.48 8.24 -7.86
C ASP A 138 -6.03 8.70 -8.03
N PHE A 139 -5.79 10.02 -8.07
CA PHE A 139 -4.45 10.62 -8.06
C PHE A 139 -3.90 10.86 -6.64
N GLY A 140 -4.57 10.32 -5.61
CA GLY A 140 -4.34 10.61 -4.20
C GLY A 140 -5.13 11.84 -3.72
N MET A 141 -5.38 11.95 -2.41
CA MET A 141 -6.05 13.11 -1.79
C MET A 141 -5.34 14.47 -2.03
N TYR A 142 -4.15 14.47 -2.65
CA TYR A 142 -3.40 15.66 -3.08
C TYR A 142 -3.16 15.72 -4.60
N GLY A 143 -3.68 14.78 -5.39
CA GLY A 143 -3.34 14.62 -6.80
C GLY A 143 -3.71 15.81 -7.70
N VAL A 144 -4.72 16.59 -7.29
CA VAL A 144 -5.11 17.83 -7.98
C VAL A 144 -3.99 18.88 -7.93
N LEU A 145 -3.19 18.92 -6.87
CA LEU A 145 -2.04 19.82 -6.79
C LEU A 145 -0.92 19.39 -7.75
N THR A 146 -0.71 18.07 -7.90
CA THR A 146 0.32 17.53 -8.78
C THR A 146 -0.04 17.66 -10.25
N GLU A 147 -1.31 17.45 -10.62
CA GLU A 147 -1.77 17.63 -12.01
C GLU A 147 -1.81 19.11 -12.43
N LEU A 148 -2.17 20.03 -11.52
CA LEU A 148 -2.10 21.47 -11.78
C LEU A 148 -0.66 21.94 -12.02
N ILE A 149 0.31 21.47 -11.21
CA ILE A 149 1.73 21.80 -11.37
C ILE A 149 2.27 21.23 -12.70
N ALA A 150 1.90 20.00 -13.06
CA ALA A 150 2.30 19.39 -14.33
C ALA A 150 1.73 20.15 -15.55
N LYS A 151 0.45 20.55 -15.51
CA LYS A 151 -0.15 21.38 -16.56
C LYS A 151 0.44 22.80 -16.63
N PHE A 152 0.76 23.42 -15.49
CA PHE A 152 1.44 24.72 -15.48
C PHE A 152 2.86 24.66 -16.07
N SER A 153 3.57 23.56 -15.86
CA SER A 153 4.90 23.33 -16.45
C SER A 153 4.83 23.17 -17.97
N GLN A 154 3.75 22.56 -18.48
CA GLN A 154 3.58 22.30 -19.91
C GLN A 154 3.13 23.55 -20.70
N VAL A 155 2.37 24.45 -20.07
CA VAL A 155 1.86 25.69 -20.70
C VAL A 155 2.92 26.79 -20.82
N ARG A 156 3.99 26.78 -20.02
CA ARG A 156 5.01 27.86 -20.03
C ARG A 156 6.31 27.55 -20.78
N GLY A 157 6.46 26.38 -21.40
CA GLY A 157 7.69 26.06 -22.16
C GLY A 157 8.99 26.17 -21.35
N LEU A 158 8.90 26.12 -20.02
CA LEU A 158 10.04 26.25 -19.12
C LEU A 158 10.72 24.89 -18.98
N SER A 159 11.84 24.72 -19.69
CA SER A 159 12.89 23.78 -19.33
C SER A 159 13.42 24.17 -17.95
N ALA A 160 12.73 23.72 -16.90
CA ALA A 160 13.20 23.89 -15.53
C ALA A 160 13.99 22.64 -15.15
N SER A 161 15.31 22.72 -15.30
CA SER A 161 16.26 21.93 -14.50
C SER A 161 15.98 22.23 -13.02
N PHE A 162 15.11 21.43 -12.40
CA PHE A 162 14.85 21.52 -10.97
C PHE A 162 15.98 20.83 -10.20
N PRO A 163 16.65 21.51 -9.24
CA PRO A 163 17.60 20.83 -8.38
C PRO A 163 16.85 19.87 -7.44
N ALA A 164 17.35 18.64 -7.35
CA ALA A 164 16.87 17.54 -6.53
C ALA A 164 17.06 17.74 -5.01
N CYS A 165 16.76 18.92 -4.49
CA CYS A 165 16.96 19.29 -3.09
C CYS A 165 15.64 19.67 -2.39
N LEU A 166 14.68 18.75 -2.37
CA LEU A 166 13.67 18.70 -1.30
C LEU A 166 13.25 17.25 -1.02
N HIS A 167 14.20 16.33 -1.12
CA HIS A 167 13.99 14.90 -0.99
C HIS A 167 14.97 14.27 0.01
N GLN A 168 15.17 14.89 1.18
CA GLN A 168 15.87 14.23 2.30
C GLN A 168 15.76 15.04 3.60
N ALA A 169 14.90 14.60 4.52
CA ALA A 169 15.07 14.82 5.95
C ALA A 169 14.21 13.83 6.80
N VAL A 170 14.33 12.52 6.56
CA VAL A 170 14.15 11.49 7.60
C VAL A 170 15.06 10.30 7.21
N PRO A 171 15.99 9.85 8.08
CA PRO A 171 17.04 8.92 7.71
C PRO A 171 16.50 7.56 7.28
N LYS A 172 16.85 7.15 6.06
CA LYS A 172 16.72 5.79 5.56
C LYS A 172 17.83 4.94 6.18
N GLY A 173 17.50 3.86 6.88
CA GLY A 173 18.49 2.82 7.14
C GLY A 173 18.27 1.97 8.37
N THR A 174 17.36 0.99 8.31
CA THR A 174 17.64 -0.41 8.70
C THR A 174 16.46 -1.28 8.25
N TYR A 175 16.49 -1.76 7.00
CA TYR A 175 15.63 -2.89 6.63
C TYR A 175 16.29 -4.17 7.13
N LEU A 176 15.74 -4.75 8.19
CA LEU A 176 15.98 -6.13 8.55
C LEU A 176 15.63 -7.01 7.34
N ARG A 177 16.64 -7.71 6.82
CA ARG A 177 16.47 -8.79 5.85
C ARG A 177 15.50 -9.82 6.44
N SER A 178 14.29 -9.89 5.91
CA SER A 178 13.40 -11.03 6.14
C SER A 178 13.14 -11.73 4.81
N CYS A 179 13.86 -12.85 4.67
CA CYS A 179 13.62 -14.03 3.86
C CYS A 179 12.61 -13.93 2.70
N CYS A 180 13.13 -13.78 1.49
CA CYS A 180 12.47 -14.28 0.28
C CYS A 180 12.69 -15.81 0.22
N PRO A 181 11.64 -16.64 0.04
CA PRO A 181 11.84 -18.07 -0.14
C PRO A 181 12.46 -18.33 -1.52
N ARG A 182 13.64 -18.98 -1.49
CA ARG A 182 14.31 -19.57 -2.66
C ARG A 182 13.35 -20.47 -3.43
N SER A 183 13.02 -20.14 -4.67
CA SER A 183 12.64 -21.14 -5.67
C SER A 183 13.89 -21.52 -6.47
N ALA A 184 14.30 -22.77 -6.29
CA ALA A 184 15.40 -23.41 -6.98
C ALA A 184 15.17 -23.44 -8.49
N SER A 185 16.14 -22.94 -9.27
CA SER A 185 16.47 -23.36 -10.64
C SER A 185 17.57 -22.43 -11.17
N CYS A 186 18.83 -22.70 -10.81
CA CYS A 186 19.96 -22.24 -11.60
C CYS A 186 21.19 -23.10 -11.34
N THR A 187 21.13 -24.36 -11.76
CA THR A 187 22.30 -25.17 -12.04
C THR A 187 22.89 -24.73 -13.38
N ARG A 188 24.00 -23.96 -13.37
CA ARG A 188 25.04 -24.10 -14.39
C ARG A 188 26.39 -23.54 -13.94
N ARG A 189 27.25 -24.50 -13.64
CA ARG A 189 28.71 -24.53 -13.75
C ARG A 189 29.26 -23.59 -14.83
N VAL A 190 30.14 -22.67 -14.46
CA VAL A 190 31.23 -22.18 -15.31
C VAL A 190 32.52 -22.15 -14.50
N THR A 191 33.56 -22.64 -15.14
CA THR A 191 34.82 -23.15 -14.63
C THR A 191 35.86 -22.06 -14.31
N ARG A 192 36.71 -22.42 -13.35
CA ARG A 192 38.05 -21.90 -13.05
C ARG A 192 38.84 -21.54 -14.32
N GLY A 193 39.44 -20.36 -14.34
CA GLY A 193 40.46 -19.95 -15.32
C GLY A 193 41.46 -19.00 -14.65
N SER A 194 42.63 -19.53 -14.33
CA SER A 194 43.80 -18.86 -13.77
C SER A 194 44.68 -18.22 -14.85
N ARG A 195 45.58 -17.32 -14.38
CA ARG A 195 46.89 -16.90 -14.93
C ARG A 195 47.01 -15.57 -15.69
N THR A 196 47.64 -14.63 -15.00
CA THR A 196 48.92 -13.94 -15.32
C THR A 196 49.20 -13.54 -16.76
N GLY A 197 49.43 -12.24 -16.92
CA GLY A 197 50.26 -11.58 -17.91
C GLY A 197 50.63 -10.22 -17.34
#